data_AF-A0A7X8NPK1-F1
#
_entry.id   AF-A0A7X8NPK1-F1
#
_cell.length_a   1.000
_cell.length_b   1.000
_cell.length_c   1.000
_cell.angle_alpha   90.00
_cell.angle_beta   90.00
_cell.angle_gamma   90.00
#
_symmetry.space_group_name_H-M   'P 1'
#
loop_
_entity.id
_entity.type
_entity.pdbx_description
1 polymer ?
#
loop_
_entity_poly.entity_id
_entity_poly.type
_entity_poly.pdbx_seq_one_letter_code
_entity_poly.pdbx_strand_id
1 'polypeptide(L)'
;MALRGWVLQIVHYGTVLTILSVLVIGGFLTLLKLGGHPQIALLASRLLGLPFDFAMCRKVTFVDGSFSKRRYLLAYGGTCAVSGMALETFGGAFGDVHLAGMASIVLGQGLHLLAMRKLVVRASYPSIDLDAFTPYPIHWHDSPEWVLFIKDMIRDTVLSLGHRLVELPLLCSLWRVLFGLKLESSILRAGMLFVHIPKAAGTSVSALLYGRNLPHLPMISLRRRLLPDVTALPSFAIVRDPVDRFLSAYHFTLMGGTELMLTSRFERWRLGRMMPLDRFLDTLEASPKLLHTVKQFIPQVDFVLDAKGELAVDRLFAIGRDGQLPASLWTWLEVDKLPRLNSTPQAMPRLSAATRERIIRLYRADVELYERVLRSGSYLTAGSGSDYRAEVA
;
A
#
# COMPACT_ATOMS: atom_id res chain seq x y z
N MET A 1 -8.89 12.28 -6.18
CA MET A 1 -9.78 11.10 -6.13
C MET A 1 -9.39 9.97 -7.09
N ALA A 2 -8.98 10.25 -8.34
CA ALA A 2 -8.64 9.22 -9.33
C ALA A 2 -7.65 8.13 -8.88
N LEU A 3 -6.51 8.49 -8.26
CA LEU A 3 -5.49 7.50 -7.87
C LEU A 3 -5.91 6.59 -6.70
N ARG A 4 -6.95 6.99 -5.93
CA ARG A 4 -7.60 6.11 -4.94
C ARG A 4 -8.25 4.92 -5.65
N GLY A 5 -8.71 5.11 -6.88
CA GLY A 5 -9.22 4.03 -7.73
C GLY A 5 -8.16 3.02 -8.13
N TRP A 6 -7.03 3.50 -8.63
CA TRP A 6 -6.04 2.67 -9.31
C TRP A 6 -5.22 1.74 -8.40
N VAL A 7 -4.88 2.14 -7.18
CA VAL A 7 -4.14 1.26 -6.26
C VAL A 7 -5.05 0.12 -5.77
N LEU A 8 -6.31 0.44 -5.47
CA LEU A 8 -7.32 -0.56 -5.15
C LEU A 8 -7.59 -1.49 -6.35
N GLN A 9 -7.63 -0.96 -7.57
CA GLN A 9 -7.72 -1.74 -8.80
C GLN A 9 -6.61 -2.77 -8.93
N ILE A 10 -5.35 -2.36 -8.76
CA ILE A 10 -4.19 -3.26 -8.95
C ILE A 10 -4.14 -4.32 -7.86
N VAL A 11 -4.45 -3.99 -6.61
CA VAL A 11 -4.43 -4.98 -5.52
C VAL A 11 -5.59 -5.97 -5.65
N HIS A 12 -6.80 -5.48 -5.92
CA HIS A 12 -7.98 -6.32 -6.04
C HIS A 12 -7.97 -7.16 -7.31
N TYR A 13 -7.68 -6.53 -8.45
CA TYR A 13 -7.63 -7.24 -9.71
C TYR A 13 -6.35 -8.06 -9.85
N GLY A 14 -5.19 -7.56 -9.38
CA GLY A 14 -3.95 -8.31 -9.35
C GLY A 14 -4.09 -9.61 -8.58
N THR A 15 -4.85 -9.62 -7.47
CA THR A 15 -5.18 -10.86 -6.76
C THR A 15 -5.98 -11.84 -7.62
N VAL A 16 -7.10 -11.39 -8.22
CA VAL A 16 -7.94 -12.25 -9.08
C VAL A 16 -7.14 -12.76 -10.27
N LEU A 17 -6.33 -11.88 -10.85
CA LEU A 17 -5.45 -12.19 -11.96
C LEU A 17 -4.41 -13.23 -11.57
N THR A 18 -3.73 -13.08 -10.44
CA THR A 18 -2.74 -14.04 -9.96
C THR A 18 -3.38 -15.38 -9.62
N ILE A 19 -4.57 -15.42 -8.99
CA ILE A 19 -5.30 -16.69 -8.76
C ILE A 19 -5.60 -17.36 -10.10
N LEU A 20 -6.09 -16.60 -11.08
CA LEU A 20 -6.34 -17.10 -12.43
C LEU A 20 -5.04 -17.52 -13.12
N SER A 21 -3.92 -16.80 -12.95
CA SER A 21 -2.59 -17.16 -13.46
C SER A 21 -2.16 -18.50 -12.91
N VAL A 22 -2.23 -18.69 -11.59
CA VAL A 22 -1.84 -19.95 -10.94
C VAL A 22 -2.69 -21.11 -11.43
N LEU A 23 -4.02 -20.93 -11.54
CA LEU A 23 -4.92 -21.97 -12.02
C LEU A 23 -4.63 -22.34 -13.49
N VAL A 24 -4.45 -21.34 -14.36
CA VAL A 24 -4.17 -21.55 -15.79
C VAL A 24 -2.77 -22.12 -16.01
N ILE A 25 -1.76 -21.66 -15.28
CA ILE A 25 -0.39 -22.21 -15.33
C ILE A 25 -0.38 -23.65 -14.82
N GLY A 26 -1.04 -23.93 -13.70
CA GLY A 26 -1.15 -25.29 -13.17
C GLY A 26 -1.82 -26.24 -14.16
N GLY A 27 -2.92 -25.80 -14.79
CA GLY A 27 -3.59 -26.54 -15.86
C GLY A 27 -2.66 -26.77 -17.06
N PHE A 28 -1.96 -25.73 -17.51
CA PHE A 28 -1.02 -25.82 -18.63
C PHE A 28 0.10 -26.83 -18.37
N LEU A 29 0.77 -26.72 -17.22
CA LEU A 29 1.85 -27.64 -16.84
C LEU A 29 1.36 -29.08 -16.67
N THR A 30 0.14 -29.26 -16.16
CA THR A 30 -0.48 -30.59 -16.03
C THR A 30 -0.74 -31.20 -17.40
N LEU A 31 -1.33 -30.44 -18.32
CA LEU A 31 -1.61 -30.90 -19.69
C LEU A 31 -0.33 -31.22 -20.47
N LEU A 32 0.74 -30.44 -20.29
CA LEU A 32 2.05 -30.78 -20.84
C LEU A 32 2.61 -32.08 -20.27
N LYS A 33 2.52 -32.29 -18.95
CA LYS A 33 2.97 -33.54 -18.30
C LYS A 33 2.21 -34.77 -18.80
N LEU A 34 0.97 -34.59 -19.23
CA LEU A 34 0.15 -35.65 -19.84
C LEU A 34 0.46 -35.86 -21.33
N GLY A 35 1.51 -35.24 -21.89
CA GLY A 35 1.90 -35.37 -23.29
C GLY A 35 1.11 -34.47 -24.26
N GLY A 36 0.37 -33.47 -23.74
CA GLY A 36 -0.39 -32.55 -24.56
C GLY A 36 0.50 -31.60 -25.38
N HIS A 37 0.07 -31.30 -26.61
CA HIS A 37 0.75 -30.31 -27.45
C HIS A 37 0.72 -28.91 -26.79
N PRO A 38 1.82 -28.13 -26.79
CA PRO A 38 1.90 -26.88 -26.03
C PRO A 38 0.81 -25.85 -26.33
N GLN A 39 0.48 -25.64 -27.60
CA GLN A 39 -0.56 -24.70 -28.02
C GLN A 39 -1.95 -25.17 -27.55
N ILE A 40 -2.21 -26.48 -27.60
CA ILE A 40 -3.47 -27.07 -27.14
C ILE A 40 -3.56 -26.99 -25.62
N ALA A 41 -2.49 -27.33 -24.92
CA ALA A 41 -2.39 -27.24 -23.47
C ALA A 41 -2.62 -25.81 -22.98
N LEU A 42 -2.07 -24.81 -23.67
CA LEU A 42 -2.23 -23.40 -23.34
C LEU A 42 -3.68 -22.93 -23.54
N LEU A 43 -4.28 -23.23 -24.68
CA LEU A 43 -5.67 -22.81 -24.96
C LEU A 43 -6.66 -23.56 -24.05
N ALA A 44 -6.47 -24.85 -23.84
CA ALA A 44 -7.31 -25.65 -22.95
C ALA A 44 -7.22 -25.17 -21.49
N SER A 45 -6.03 -24.85 -20.98
CA SER A 45 -5.89 -24.31 -19.63
C SER A 45 -6.56 -22.93 -19.47
N ARG A 46 -6.49 -22.08 -20.51
CA ARG A 46 -7.22 -20.81 -20.55
C ARG A 46 -8.73 -21.01 -20.57
N LEU A 47 -9.23 -22.01 -21.31
CA LEU A 47 -10.66 -22.36 -21.33
C LEU A 47 -11.15 -22.88 -19.99
N LEU A 48 -10.35 -23.71 -19.30
CA LEU A 48 -10.67 -24.20 -17.95
C LEU A 48 -10.77 -23.05 -16.92
N GLY A 49 -9.98 -21.98 -17.10
CA GLY A 49 -10.06 -20.78 -16.26
C GLY A 49 -11.24 -19.85 -16.57
N LEU A 50 -11.92 -20.01 -17.71
CA LEU A 50 -12.99 -19.13 -18.18
C LEU A 50 -14.18 -19.03 -17.19
N PRO A 51 -14.71 -20.13 -16.61
CA PRO A 51 -15.85 -20.02 -15.70
C PRO A 51 -15.52 -19.22 -14.44
N PHE A 52 -14.30 -19.39 -13.91
CA PHE A 52 -13.81 -18.64 -12.76
C PHE A 52 -13.66 -17.15 -13.11
N ASP A 53 -12.97 -16.85 -14.22
CA ASP A 53 -12.78 -15.46 -14.68
C ASP A 53 -14.12 -14.77 -14.98
N PHE A 54 -15.05 -15.46 -15.63
CA PHE A 54 -16.38 -14.94 -15.94
C PHE A 54 -17.20 -14.69 -14.67
N ALA A 55 -17.22 -15.64 -13.73
CA ALA A 55 -17.97 -15.50 -12.49
C ALA A 55 -17.42 -14.35 -11.63
N MET A 56 -16.10 -14.24 -11.55
CA MET A 56 -15.42 -13.12 -10.88
C MET A 56 -15.73 -11.83 -11.63
N CYS A 57 -15.37 -11.68 -12.90
CA CYS A 57 -15.62 -10.45 -13.68
C CYS A 57 -17.09 -10.02 -13.66
N ARG A 58 -18.06 -10.93 -13.73
CA ARG A 58 -19.50 -10.60 -13.68
C ARG A 58 -19.90 -10.05 -12.32
N LYS A 59 -19.57 -10.74 -11.22
CA LYS A 59 -19.92 -10.30 -9.85
C LYS A 59 -19.15 -9.05 -9.44
N VAL A 60 -17.93 -8.93 -9.94
CA VAL A 60 -17.00 -7.85 -9.65
C VAL A 60 -17.41 -6.60 -10.44
N THR A 61 -17.79 -6.72 -11.72
CA THR A 61 -17.90 -5.55 -12.63
C THR A 61 -19.28 -4.93 -12.79
N PHE A 62 -20.36 -5.69 -12.61
CA PHE A 62 -21.69 -5.25 -13.02
C PHE A 62 -22.74 -5.69 -11.99
N VAL A 63 -22.82 -4.93 -10.89
CA VAL A 63 -23.83 -5.16 -9.83
C VAL A 63 -25.24 -4.85 -10.34
N ASP A 64 -25.36 -3.97 -11.33
CA ASP A 64 -26.62 -3.55 -11.96
C ASP A 64 -27.08 -4.45 -13.14
N GLY A 65 -26.33 -5.51 -13.44
CA GLY A 65 -26.68 -6.46 -14.51
C GLY A 65 -26.35 -6.00 -15.93
N SER A 66 -25.69 -4.84 -16.14
CA SER A 66 -25.34 -4.32 -17.47
C SER A 66 -24.15 -5.02 -18.16
N PHE A 67 -23.75 -6.20 -17.68
CA PHE A 67 -22.62 -6.96 -18.21
C PHE A 67 -22.89 -7.53 -19.60
N SER A 68 -22.17 -7.02 -20.60
CA SER A 68 -22.19 -7.61 -21.95
C SER A 68 -21.34 -8.88 -22.05
N LYS A 69 -22.00 -10.05 -21.98
CA LYS A 69 -21.36 -11.36 -22.19
C LYS A 69 -20.60 -11.43 -23.52
N ARG A 70 -21.16 -10.84 -24.59
CA ARG A 70 -20.55 -10.84 -25.93
C ARG A 70 -19.21 -10.10 -25.94
N ARG A 71 -19.16 -8.90 -25.37
CA ARG A 71 -17.93 -8.09 -25.30
C ARG A 71 -16.88 -8.74 -24.40
N TYR A 72 -17.32 -9.38 -23.30
CA TYR A 72 -16.44 -10.16 -22.45
C TYR A 72 -15.80 -11.34 -23.21
N LEU A 73 -16.61 -12.16 -23.91
CA LEU A 73 -16.09 -13.29 -24.66
C LEU A 73 -15.13 -12.85 -25.78
N LEU A 74 -15.40 -11.71 -26.42
CA LEU A 74 -14.49 -11.12 -27.40
C LEU A 74 -13.16 -10.71 -26.76
N ALA A 75 -13.18 -10.03 -25.62
CA ALA A 75 -11.98 -9.63 -24.88
C ALA A 75 -11.17 -10.86 -24.39
N TYR A 76 -11.85 -11.86 -23.83
CA TYR A 76 -11.22 -13.09 -23.35
C TYR A 76 -10.63 -13.91 -24.50
N GLY A 77 -11.38 -14.07 -25.61
CA GLY A 77 -10.92 -14.78 -26.80
C GLY A 77 -9.70 -14.10 -27.43
N GLY A 78 -9.73 -12.77 -27.58
CA GLY A 78 -8.60 -12.01 -28.11
C GLY A 78 -7.33 -12.17 -27.27
N THR A 79 -7.46 -12.21 -25.94
CA THR A 79 -6.29 -12.40 -25.06
C THR A 79 -5.78 -13.85 -25.04
N CYS A 80 -6.64 -14.83 -25.30
CA CYS A 80 -6.21 -16.20 -25.57
C CYS A 80 -5.40 -16.30 -26.87
N ALA A 81 -5.84 -15.62 -27.93
CA ALA A 81 -5.09 -15.58 -29.19
C ALA A 81 -3.70 -14.94 -29.00
N VAL A 82 -3.62 -13.83 -28.25
CA VAL A 82 -2.32 -13.21 -27.91
C VAL A 82 -1.43 -14.17 -27.11
N SER A 83 -1.99 -14.93 -26.17
CA SER A 83 -1.21 -15.94 -25.44
C SER A 83 -0.63 -17.00 -26.39
N GLY A 84 -1.41 -17.44 -27.39
CA GLY A 84 -0.96 -18.39 -28.41
C GLY A 84 0.20 -17.85 -29.24
N MET A 85 0.06 -16.64 -29.81
CA MET A 85 1.14 -15.99 -30.58
C MET A 85 2.40 -15.73 -29.74
N ALA A 86 2.21 -15.35 -28.47
CA ALA A 86 3.31 -15.14 -27.54
C ALA A 86 4.06 -16.44 -27.24
N LEU A 87 3.37 -17.60 -27.18
CA LEU A 87 4.02 -18.89 -26.93
C LEU A 87 5.00 -19.26 -28.05
N GLU A 88 4.64 -18.98 -29.31
CA GLU A 88 5.54 -19.22 -30.45
C GLU A 88 6.76 -18.29 -30.38
N THR A 89 6.51 -17.01 -30.11
CA THR A 89 7.56 -15.99 -30.02
C THR A 89 8.52 -16.27 -28.86
N PHE A 90 8.00 -16.55 -27.67
CA PHE A 90 8.78 -16.86 -26.48
C PHE A 90 9.41 -18.24 -26.53
N GLY A 91 8.78 -19.21 -27.19
CA GLY A 91 9.35 -20.53 -27.41
C GLY A 91 10.67 -20.45 -28.17
N GLY A 92 10.71 -19.63 -29.23
CA GLY A 92 11.94 -19.35 -29.98
C GLY A 92 12.99 -18.57 -29.17
N ALA A 93 12.57 -17.67 -28.28
CA ALA A 93 13.48 -16.83 -27.50
C ALA A 93 14.06 -17.51 -26.24
N PHE A 94 13.26 -18.33 -25.54
CA PHE A 94 13.65 -18.93 -24.26
C PHE A 94 14.18 -20.35 -24.40
N GLY A 95 13.83 -21.08 -25.48
CA GLY A 95 14.21 -22.49 -25.65
C GLY A 95 13.57 -23.46 -24.65
N ASP A 96 12.70 -22.97 -23.76
CA ASP A 96 11.97 -23.74 -22.76
C ASP A 96 10.46 -23.49 -22.91
N VAL A 97 9.74 -24.55 -23.28
CA VAL A 97 8.28 -24.52 -23.49
C VAL A 97 7.49 -24.22 -22.21
N HIS A 98 8.00 -24.63 -21.06
CA HIS A 98 7.37 -24.35 -19.77
C HIS A 98 7.48 -22.86 -19.45
N LEU A 99 8.68 -22.30 -19.57
CA LEU A 99 8.93 -20.88 -19.33
C LEU A 99 8.18 -20.00 -20.33
N ALA A 100 8.23 -20.36 -21.62
CA ALA A 100 7.49 -19.67 -22.68
C ALA A 100 5.97 -19.70 -22.42
N GLY A 101 5.40 -20.86 -22.06
CA GLY A 101 3.99 -20.96 -21.76
C GLY A 101 3.57 -20.16 -20.53
N MET A 102 4.36 -20.20 -19.45
CA MET A 102 4.10 -19.36 -18.27
C MET A 102 4.13 -17.87 -18.60
N ALA A 103 5.15 -17.40 -19.34
CA ALA A 103 5.26 -16.01 -19.75
C ALA A 103 4.10 -15.57 -20.66
N SER A 104 3.68 -16.42 -21.59
CA SER A 104 2.54 -16.16 -22.48
C SER A 104 1.21 -16.06 -21.74
N ILE A 105 0.99 -16.91 -20.73
CA ILE A 105 -0.20 -16.86 -19.88
C ILE A 105 -0.24 -15.53 -19.12
N VAL A 106 0.86 -15.14 -18.48
CA VAL A 106 0.97 -13.89 -17.72
C VAL A 106 0.74 -12.68 -18.63
N LEU A 107 1.32 -12.67 -19.84
CA LEU A 107 1.11 -11.61 -20.83
C LEU A 107 -0.36 -11.50 -21.25
N GLY A 108 -0.98 -12.60 -21.68
CA GLY A 108 -2.37 -12.60 -22.13
C GLY A 108 -3.33 -12.17 -21.03
N GLN A 109 -3.11 -12.64 -19.80
CA GLN A 109 -3.87 -12.22 -18.62
C GLN A 109 -3.65 -10.74 -18.27
N GLY A 110 -2.42 -10.24 -18.33
CA GLY A 110 -2.12 -8.82 -18.15
C GLY A 110 -2.79 -7.92 -19.20
N LEU A 111 -2.95 -8.41 -20.43
CA LEU A 111 -3.70 -7.71 -21.47
C LEU A 111 -5.22 -7.83 -21.32
N HIS A 112 -5.71 -8.92 -20.73
CA HIS A 112 -7.14 -9.12 -20.46
C HIS A 112 -7.72 -8.03 -19.58
N LEU A 113 -6.94 -7.55 -18.61
CA LEU A 113 -7.21 -6.34 -17.84
C LEU A 113 -7.55 -5.11 -18.69
N LEU A 114 -6.66 -4.82 -19.63
CA LEU A 114 -6.79 -3.65 -20.49
C LEU A 114 -7.97 -3.81 -21.45
N ALA A 115 -8.16 -5.03 -21.97
CA ALA A 115 -9.29 -5.38 -22.83
C ALA A 115 -10.62 -5.22 -22.10
N MET A 116 -10.74 -5.72 -20.86
CA MET A 116 -11.92 -5.55 -20.02
C MET A 116 -12.23 -4.08 -19.78
N ARG A 117 -11.22 -3.28 -19.42
CA ARG A 117 -11.39 -1.84 -19.18
C ARG A 117 -11.87 -1.10 -20.44
N LYS A 118 -11.21 -1.33 -21.58
CA LYS A 118 -11.48 -0.57 -22.81
C LYS A 118 -12.70 -1.06 -23.57
N LEU A 119 -12.90 -2.37 -23.70
CA LEU A 119 -13.92 -2.97 -24.56
C LEU A 119 -15.21 -3.31 -23.83
N VAL A 120 -15.13 -3.60 -22.52
CA VAL A 120 -16.30 -4.04 -21.74
C VAL A 120 -16.81 -2.89 -20.87
N VAL A 121 -15.98 -2.31 -20.02
CA VAL A 121 -16.41 -1.26 -19.08
C VAL A 121 -16.73 0.05 -19.79
N ARG A 122 -15.79 0.63 -20.54
CA ARG A 122 -16.01 1.91 -21.25
C ARG A 122 -17.21 1.89 -22.18
N ALA A 123 -17.43 0.76 -22.86
CA ALA A 123 -18.53 0.61 -23.79
C ALA A 123 -19.89 0.37 -23.11
N SER A 124 -19.89 -0.07 -21.84
CA SER A 124 -21.12 -0.27 -21.06
C SER A 124 -21.46 0.98 -20.23
N TYR A 125 -20.46 1.81 -19.90
CA TYR A 125 -20.64 3.07 -19.19
C TYR A 125 -19.82 4.21 -19.84
N PRO A 126 -20.33 4.86 -20.89
CA PRO A 126 -19.58 5.87 -21.65
C PRO A 126 -19.25 7.14 -20.85
N SER A 127 -20.11 7.50 -19.89
CA SER A 127 -19.98 8.68 -19.02
C SER A 127 -19.14 8.43 -17.76
N ILE A 128 -18.66 7.21 -17.57
CA ILE A 128 -17.89 6.86 -16.38
C ILE A 128 -16.47 7.40 -16.52
N ASP A 129 -16.05 8.23 -15.57
CA ASP A 129 -14.65 8.61 -15.46
C ASP A 129 -13.85 7.38 -15.05
N LEU A 130 -13.25 6.69 -16.01
CA LEU A 130 -12.44 5.48 -15.79
C LEU A 130 -11.22 5.73 -14.87
N ASP A 131 -10.82 6.99 -14.67
CA ASP A 131 -9.76 7.36 -13.77
C ASP A 131 -10.26 7.53 -12.32
N ALA A 132 -11.50 8.00 -12.11
CA ALA A 132 -12.17 8.04 -10.81
C ALA A 132 -12.93 6.76 -10.46
N PHE A 133 -13.27 5.94 -11.45
CA PHE A 133 -13.96 4.67 -11.29
C PHE A 133 -13.04 3.71 -10.56
N THR A 134 -13.33 3.50 -9.28
CA THR A 134 -12.94 2.28 -8.58
C THR A 134 -13.79 1.18 -9.21
N PRO A 135 -13.21 0.30 -10.02
CA PRO A 135 -13.83 -0.94 -10.35
C PRO A 135 -13.80 -1.66 -9.00
N TYR A 136 -14.97 -1.64 -8.39
CA TYR A 136 -15.47 -2.74 -7.57
C TYR A 136 -15.13 -2.59 -6.07
N PRO A 137 -16.14 -2.36 -5.22
CA PRO A 137 -16.12 -2.98 -3.91
C PRO A 137 -16.24 -4.48 -4.12
N ILE A 138 -15.11 -5.20 -4.21
CA ILE A 138 -15.15 -6.64 -3.98
C ILE A 138 -15.60 -6.79 -2.54
N HIS A 139 -16.78 -7.37 -2.36
CA HIS A 139 -17.31 -7.77 -1.07
C HIS A 139 -16.48 -8.95 -0.54
N TRP A 140 -15.22 -8.68 -0.19
CA TRP A 140 -14.28 -9.64 0.41
C TRP A 140 -14.86 -10.21 1.71
N HIS A 141 -15.83 -9.53 2.32
CA HIS A 141 -16.60 -10.04 3.47
C HIS A 141 -17.44 -11.28 3.15
N ASP A 142 -17.77 -11.54 1.88
CA ASP A 142 -18.50 -12.75 1.46
C ASP A 142 -17.59 -13.80 0.82
N SER A 143 -16.30 -13.49 0.67
CA SER A 143 -15.35 -14.42 0.06
C SER A 143 -14.98 -15.55 1.02
N PRO A 144 -14.88 -16.80 0.53
CA PRO A 144 -14.37 -17.92 1.32
C PRO A 144 -12.98 -17.65 1.90
N GLU A 145 -12.68 -18.23 3.05
CA GLU A 145 -11.47 -17.95 3.82
C GLU A 145 -10.17 -18.23 3.03
N TRP A 146 -10.13 -19.30 2.25
CA TRP A 146 -8.99 -19.63 1.40
C TRP A 146 -8.73 -18.59 0.30
N VAL A 147 -9.77 -17.92 -0.21
CA VAL A 147 -9.64 -16.83 -1.19
C VAL A 147 -9.01 -15.61 -0.55
N LEU A 148 -9.38 -15.31 0.70
CA LEU A 148 -8.79 -14.22 1.48
C LEU A 148 -7.32 -14.49 1.83
N PHE A 149 -7.00 -15.73 2.19
CA PHE A 149 -5.62 -16.13 2.44
C PHE A 149 -4.74 -15.96 1.21
N ILE A 150 -5.19 -16.42 0.03
CA ILE A 150 -4.44 -16.27 -1.21
C ILE A 150 -4.31 -14.79 -1.59
N LYS A 151 -5.39 -13.99 -1.46
CA LYS A 151 -5.34 -12.53 -1.63
C LYS A 151 -4.25 -11.88 -0.79
N ASP A 152 -4.23 -12.18 0.50
CA ASP A 152 -3.28 -11.55 1.43
C ASP A 152 -1.84 -12.03 1.14
N MET A 153 -1.65 -13.32 0.84
CA MET A 153 -0.35 -13.84 0.43
C MET A 153 0.16 -13.17 -0.84
N ILE A 154 -0.69 -12.97 -1.84
CA ILE A 154 -0.34 -12.26 -3.08
C ILE A 154 -0.04 -10.80 -2.78
N ARG A 155 -0.90 -10.12 -2.02
CA ARG A 155 -0.69 -8.73 -1.61
C ARG A 155 0.65 -8.56 -0.91
N ASP A 156 0.96 -9.40 0.06
CA ASP A 156 2.19 -9.32 0.85
C ASP A 156 3.42 -9.69 0.01
N THR A 157 3.28 -10.67 -0.89
CA THR A 157 4.34 -11.02 -1.86
C THR A 157 4.58 -9.89 -2.86
N VAL A 158 3.54 -9.31 -3.45
CA VAL A 158 3.62 -8.20 -4.40
C VAL A 158 4.14 -6.93 -3.72
N LEU A 159 3.70 -6.63 -2.51
CA LEU A 159 4.18 -5.47 -1.75
C LEU A 159 5.63 -5.66 -1.31
N SER A 160 6.02 -6.84 -0.82
CA SER A 160 7.39 -7.14 -0.40
C SER A 160 8.36 -7.23 -1.59
N LEU A 161 7.93 -7.84 -2.69
CA LEU A 161 8.68 -7.90 -3.94
C LEU A 161 8.76 -6.51 -4.56
N GLY A 162 7.65 -5.78 -4.64
CA GLY A 162 7.62 -4.39 -5.11
C GLY A 162 8.53 -3.47 -4.30
N HIS A 163 8.57 -3.62 -2.96
CA HIS A 163 9.50 -2.85 -2.13
C HIS A 163 10.97 -3.16 -2.43
N ARG A 164 11.32 -4.44 -2.65
CA ARG A 164 12.69 -4.87 -3.04
C ARG A 164 13.04 -4.47 -4.47
N LEU A 165 12.10 -4.61 -5.39
CA LEU A 165 12.28 -4.32 -6.81
C LEU A 165 12.38 -2.81 -7.09
N VAL A 166 11.70 -1.97 -6.33
CA VAL A 166 11.84 -0.50 -6.43
C VAL A 166 13.23 -0.02 -5.99
N GLU A 167 14.03 -0.86 -5.33
CA GLU A 167 15.45 -0.56 -5.08
C GLU A 167 16.34 -0.78 -6.32
N LEU A 168 15.83 -1.45 -7.36
CA LEU A 168 16.51 -1.60 -8.64
C LEU A 168 16.22 -0.38 -9.55
N PRO A 169 17.24 0.27 -10.14
CA PRO A 169 17.08 1.52 -10.88
C PRO A 169 16.06 1.46 -12.03
N LEU A 170 16.05 0.38 -12.82
CA LEU A 170 15.14 0.20 -13.96
C LEU A 170 13.68 0.10 -13.53
N LEU A 171 13.41 -0.61 -12.44
CA LEU A 171 12.06 -0.81 -11.91
C LEU A 171 11.58 0.40 -11.11
N CYS A 172 12.49 1.17 -10.50
CA CYS A 172 12.18 2.50 -9.96
C CYS A 172 11.71 3.45 -11.07
N SER A 173 12.41 3.48 -12.22
CA SER A 173 12.00 4.27 -13.39
C SER A 173 10.63 3.85 -13.90
N LEU A 174 10.36 2.55 -14.01
CA LEU A 174 9.04 2.03 -14.40
C LEU A 174 7.96 2.41 -13.40
N TRP A 175 8.22 2.27 -12.10
CA TRP A 175 7.30 2.69 -11.03
C TRP A 175 7.02 4.19 -11.09
N ARG A 176 8.03 5.02 -11.34
CA ARG A 176 7.88 6.48 -11.47
C ARG A 176 6.98 6.85 -12.64
N VAL A 177 7.18 6.23 -13.81
CA VAL A 177 6.33 6.44 -14.99
C VAL A 177 4.88 6.02 -14.72
N LEU A 178 4.68 4.90 -14.03
CA LEU A 178 3.33 4.36 -13.78
C LEU A 178 2.61 5.04 -12.61
N PHE A 179 3.33 5.48 -11.57
CA PHE A 179 2.74 5.90 -10.29
C PHE A 179 3.30 7.22 -9.75
N GLY A 180 4.60 7.50 -9.98
CA GLY A 180 5.32 8.65 -9.44
C GLY A 180 4.89 9.99 -10.04
N LEU A 181 4.64 10.06 -11.35
CA LEU A 181 4.35 11.33 -12.04
C LEU A 181 3.20 12.12 -11.40
N LYS A 182 2.04 11.48 -11.18
CA LYS A 182 0.88 12.15 -10.55
C LYS A 182 1.17 12.55 -9.10
N LEU A 183 1.98 11.77 -8.37
CA LEU A 183 2.36 12.04 -6.97
C LEU A 183 3.30 13.24 -6.90
N GLU A 184 4.38 13.21 -7.67
CA GLU A 184 5.38 14.27 -7.79
C GLU A 184 4.72 15.58 -8.23
N SER A 185 3.83 15.56 -9.22
CA SER A 185 3.09 16.76 -9.62
C SER A 185 2.22 17.35 -8.50
N SER A 186 1.62 16.52 -7.64
CA SER A 186 0.87 17.05 -6.49
C SER A 186 1.78 17.68 -5.43
N ILE A 187 2.98 17.11 -5.23
CA ILE A 187 3.95 17.64 -4.27
C ILE A 187 4.53 18.97 -4.78
N LEU A 188 4.90 19.04 -6.06
CA LEU A 188 5.38 20.28 -6.70
C LEU A 188 4.35 21.41 -6.62
N ARG A 189 3.07 21.11 -6.88
CA ARG A 189 2.00 22.12 -6.76
C ARG A 189 1.81 22.65 -5.33
N ALA A 190 2.03 21.81 -4.33
CA ALA A 190 1.97 22.23 -2.93
C ALA A 190 3.23 22.98 -2.48
N GLY A 191 4.33 22.88 -3.23
CA GLY A 191 5.60 23.54 -2.91
C GLY A 191 6.33 22.98 -1.68
N MET A 192 5.89 21.83 -1.15
CA MET A 192 6.46 21.24 0.07
C MET A 192 6.33 19.72 0.12
N LEU A 193 7.30 19.06 0.74
CA LEU A 193 7.37 17.61 0.88
C LEU A 193 7.04 17.14 2.31
N PHE A 194 5.87 16.53 2.49
CA PHE A 194 5.45 15.98 3.77
C PHE A 194 5.85 14.50 3.91
N VAL A 195 6.58 14.18 4.98
CA VAL A 195 6.88 12.79 5.37
C VAL A 195 5.73 12.28 6.25
N HIS A 196 4.85 11.48 5.64
CA HIS A 196 3.64 11.00 6.32
C HIS A 196 3.92 9.83 7.26
N ILE A 197 4.16 10.16 8.54
CA ILE A 197 4.24 9.18 9.63
C ILE A 197 2.82 8.60 9.92
N PRO A 198 2.66 7.27 9.97
CA PRO A 198 1.40 6.63 10.35
C PRO A 198 0.90 7.07 11.73
N LYS A 199 -0.41 7.30 11.84
CA LYS A 199 -1.11 7.59 13.12
C LYS A 199 -0.70 8.89 13.82
N ALA A 200 0.08 9.76 13.17
CA ALA A 200 0.45 11.10 13.63
C ALA A 200 -0.34 12.22 12.91
N ALA A 201 -1.67 12.05 12.79
CA ALA A 201 -2.60 13.01 12.17
C ALA A 201 -2.33 13.41 10.69
N GLY A 202 -1.34 12.80 10.01
CA GLY A 202 -0.93 13.22 8.67
C GLY A 202 -1.92 12.99 7.53
N THR A 203 -3.01 12.23 7.74
CA THR A 203 -4.03 11.98 6.70
C THR A 203 -4.76 13.27 6.30
N SER A 204 -5.24 14.06 7.25
CA SER A 204 -5.95 15.29 6.88
C SER A 204 -5.00 16.40 6.43
N VAL A 205 -3.75 16.42 6.92
CA VAL A 205 -2.69 17.30 6.39
C VAL A 205 -2.37 16.95 4.94
N SER A 206 -2.21 15.66 4.61
CA SER A 206 -1.99 15.22 3.22
C SER A 206 -3.18 15.56 2.32
N ALA A 207 -4.40 15.35 2.81
CA ALA A 207 -5.61 15.68 2.08
C ALA A 207 -5.72 17.18 1.79
N LEU A 208 -5.36 18.03 2.75
CA LEU A 208 -5.33 19.48 2.62
C LEU A 208 -4.30 19.94 1.58
N LEU A 209 -3.04 19.49 1.70
CA LEU A 209 -1.95 19.95 0.84
C LEU A 209 -2.00 19.36 -0.57
N TYR A 210 -2.36 18.09 -0.71
CA TYR A 210 -2.17 17.35 -1.96
C TYR A 210 -3.48 16.84 -2.57
N GLY A 211 -4.62 17.00 -1.89
CA GLY A 211 -5.90 16.38 -2.29
C GLY A 211 -5.87 14.84 -2.25
N ARG A 212 -4.88 14.25 -1.56
CA ARG A 212 -4.61 12.81 -1.52
C ARG A 212 -3.75 12.43 -0.32
N ASN A 213 -3.68 11.15 0.01
CA ASN A 213 -2.72 10.65 0.99
C ASN A 213 -1.38 10.34 0.32
N LEU A 214 -0.28 10.74 0.96
CA LEU A 214 1.06 10.30 0.60
C LEU A 214 1.34 8.91 1.17
N PRO A 215 2.23 8.12 0.53
CA PRO A 215 2.64 6.84 1.09
C PRO A 215 3.46 7.03 2.37
N HIS A 216 3.34 6.09 3.30
CA HIS A 216 4.16 6.04 4.52
C HIS A 216 5.58 5.57 4.18
N LEU A 217 6.43 6.50 3.74
CA LEU A 217 7.82 6.24 3.38
C LEU A 217 8.75 7.14 4.21
N PRO A 218 9.86 6.61 4.72
CA PRO A 218 10.92 7.42 5.30
C PRO A 218 11.47 8.46 4.34
N MET A 219 11.98 9.57 4.86
CA MET A 219 12.59 10.64 4.07
C MET A 219 13.71 10.14 3.15
N ILE A 220 14.58 9.26 3.66
CA ILE A 220 15.64 8.62 2.86
C ILE A 220 15.06 7.84 1.67
N SER A 221 13.92 7.17 1.87
CA SER A 221 13.25 6.42 0.80
C SER A 221 12.58 7.34 -0.22
N LEU A 222 12.06 8.49 0.21
CA LEU A 222 11.51 9.51 -0.70
C LEU A 222 12.62 10.13 -1.54
N ARG A 223 13.76 10.49 -0.94
CA ARG A 223 14.94 11.02 -1.65
C ARG A 223 15.46 10.09 -2.75
N ARG A 224 15.41 8.77 -2.54
CA ARG A 224 15.80 7.77 -3.55
C ARG A 224 14.79 7.58 -4.68
N ARG A 225 13.51 7.94 -4.48
CA ARG A 225 12.40 7.57 -5.38
C ARG A 225 11.81 8.74 -6.16
N LEU A 226 11.91 9.95 -5.63
CA LEU A 226 11.33 11.15 -6.22
C LEU A 226 12.39 11.91 -7.05
N LEU A 227 11.92 12.77 -7.94
CA LEU A 227 12.78 13.70 -8.68
C LEU A 227 13.58 14.62 -7.73
N PRO A 228 14.82 14.98 -8.09
CA PRO A 228 15.64 15.93 -7.34
C PRO A 228 14.88 17.22 -6.98
N ASP A 229 14.18 17.83 -7.95
CA ASP A 229 13.39 19.05 -7.77
C ASP A 229 12.30 18.89 -6.70
N VAL A 230 11.70 17.70 -6.58
CA VAL A 230 10.69 17.40 -5.56
C VAL A 230 11.33 17.25 -4.19
N THR A 231 12.50 16.62 -4.14
CA THR A 231 13.24 16.37 -2.88
C THR A 231 13.97 17.61 -2.36
N ALA A 232 14.15 18.62 -3.22
CA ALA A 232 14.70 19.92 -2.88
C ALA A 232 13.66 20.89 -2.30
N LEU A 233 12.36 20.55 -2.35
CA LEU A 233 11.30 21.35 -1.74
C LEU A 233 11.44 21.35 -0.20
N PRO A 234 11.02 22.44 0.47
CA PRO A 234 10.88 22.47 1.92
C PRO A 234 10.09 21.27 2.43
N SER A 235 10.66 20.56 3.39
CA SER A 235 10.17 19.27 3.87
C SER A 235 9.84 19.28 5.35
N PHE A 236 8.83 18.51 5.73
CA PHE A 236 8.43 18.42 7.12
C PHE A 236 7.80 17.09 7.50
N ALA A 237 7.72 16.85 8.80
CA ALA A 237 6.98 15.73 9.37
C ALA A 237 6.24 16.15 10.64
N ILE A 238 5.27 15.33 11.05
CA ILE A 238 4.52 15.50 12.29
C ILE A 238 4.71 14.22 13.12
N VAL A 239 5.15 14.38 14.37
CA VAL A 239 5.24 13.31 15.36
C VAL A 239 4.16 13.45 16.42
N ARG A 240 3.86 12.32 17.07
CA ARG A 240 2.88 12.22 18.15
C ARG A 240 3.53 11.54 19.35
N ASP A 241 2.96 11.76 20.55
CA ASP A 241 3.29 10.97 21.73
C ASP A 241 3.34 9.46 21.36
N PRO A 242 4.47 8.78 21.62
CA PRO A 242 4.67 7.41 21.13
C PRO A 242 3.68 6.40 21.73
N VAL A 243 3.22 6.62 22.97
CA VAL A 243 2.23 5.76 23.63
C VAL A 243 0.87 5.92 22.96
N ASP A 244 0.42 7.16 22.77
CA ASP A 244 -0.84 7.45 22.08
C ASP A 244 -0.83 6.96 20.64
N ARG A 245 0.30 7.11 19.94
CA ARG A 245 0.49 6.62 18.57
C ARG A 245 0.39 5.10 18.53
N PHE A 246 1.09 4.41 19.43
CA PHE A 246 1.07 2.95 19.54
C PHE A 246 -0.35 2.44 19.80
N LEU A 247 -1.06 3.03 20.77
CA LEU A 247 -2.42 2.62 21.06
C LEU A 247 -3.35 2.90 19.87
N SER A 248 -3.19 4.04 19.18
CA SER A 248 -3.95 4.33 17.97
C SER A 248 -3.68 3.31 16.85
N ALA A 249 -2.44 2.85 16.71
CA ALA A 249 -2.05 1.78 15.79
C ALA A 249 -2.65 0.42 16.20
N TYR A 250 -2.59 0.08 17.48
CA TYR A 250 -3.16 -1.14 18.05
C TYR A 250 -4.68 -1.20 17.85
N HIS A 251 -5.42 -0.16 18.22
CA HIS A 251 -6.86 -0.08 18.02
C HIS A 251 -7.24 -0.10 16.53
N PHE A 252 -6.50 0.63 15.68
CA PHE A 252 -6.73 0.60 14.23
C PHE A 252 -6.59 -0.81 13.67
N THR A 253 -5.57 -1.53 14.13
CA THR A 253 -5.29 -2.90 13.75
C THR A 253 -6.39 -3.87 14.23
N LEU A 254 -6.88 -3.70 15.47
CA LEU A 254 -7.99 -4.50 16.01
C LEU A 254 -9.33 -4.26 15.29
N MET A 255 -9.63 -3.01 14.92
CA MET A 255 -10.88 -2.64 14.25
C MET A 255 -10.96 -3.12 12.80
N GLY A 256 -9.91 -3.76 12.27
CA GLY A 256 -9.89 -4.20 10.89
C GLY A 256 -9.46 -3.09 9.92
N GLY A 257 -8.85 -2.02 10.42
CA GLY A 257 -8.42 -0.85 9.64
C GLY A 257 -9.59 0.09 9.28
N THR A 258 -9.56 0.69 8.09
CA THR A 258 -10.63 1.57 7.56
C THR A 258 -11.17 0.99 6.26
N GLU A 259 -12.30 1.51 5.74
CA GLU A 259 -12.77 1.18 4.38
C GLU A 259 -11.69 1.37 3.31
N LEU A 260 -10.70 2.24 3.56
CA LEU A 260 -9.54 2.53 2.71
C LEU A 260 -8.33 1.60 2.93
N MET A 261 -8.26 0.93 4.08
CA MET A 261 -7.18 0.03 4.51
C MET A 261 -7.82 -1.15 5.26
N LEU A 262 -8.37 -2.11 4.51
CA LEU A 262 -8.99 -3.29 5.09
C LEU A 262 -7.91 -4.23 5.63
N THR A 263 -7.84 -4.38 6.94
CA THR A 263 -7.17 -5.50 7.62
C THR A 263 -8.08 -6.72 7.46
N SER A 264 -7.55 -7.80 6.90
CA SER A 264 -8.36 -8.98 6.56
C SER A 264 -8.94 -9.63 7.83
N ARG A 265 -9.95 -10.50 7.68
CA ARG A 265 -10.45 -11.32 8.81
C ARG A 265 -9.35 -12.23 9.36
N PHE A 266 -8.41 -12.67 8.52
CA PHE A 266 -7.24 -13.44 8.94
C PHE A 266 -6.24 -12.59 9.73
N GLU A 267 -5.97 -11.35 9.33
CA GLU A 267 -5.18 -10.44 10.14
C GLU A 267 -5.90 -10.12 11.46
N ARG A 268 -7.21 -9.83 11.44
CA ARG A 268 -8.00 -9.67 12.67
C ARG A 268 -8.01 -10.92 13.55
N TRP A 269 -8.03 -12.12 12.98
CA TRP A 269 -7.91 -13.38 13.72
C TRP A 269 -6.50 -13.58 14.29
N ARG A 270 -5.46 -13.37 13.48
CA ARG A 270 -4.04 -13.45 13.87
C ARG A 270 -3.71 -12.43 14.98
N LEU A 271 -4.19 -11.20 14.84
CA LEU A 271 -4.01 -10.12 15.80
C LEU A 271 -4.95 -10.26 17.00
N GLY A 272 -6.13 -10.85 16.80
CA GLY A 272 -7.03 -11.28 17.88
C GLY A 272 -6.39 -12.33 18.78
N ARG A 273 -5.51 -13.21 18.28
CA ARG A 273 -4.68 -14.10 19.11
C ARG A 273 -3.61 -13.37 19.92
N MET A 274 -3.29 -12.14 19.55
CA MET A 274 -2.41 -11.25 20.29
C MET A 274 -3.17 -10.38 21.30
N MET A 275 -4.47 -10.64 21.51
CA MET A 275 -5.19 -10.18 22.70
C MET A 275 -4.85 -11.06 23.90
N PRO A 276 -4.81 -10.50 25.13
CA PRO A 276 -4.95 -9.06 25.46
C PRO A 276 -3.70 -8.25 25.10
N LEU A 277 -3.75 -6.92 25.22
CA LEU A 277 -2.64 -5.99 24.93
C LEU A 277 -1.29 -6.47 25.51
N ASP A 278 -1.30 -7.03 26.72
CA ASP A 278 -0.08 -7.53 27.34
C ASP A 278 0.60 -8.64 26.54
N ARG A 279 -0.16 -9.54 25.91
CA ARG A 279 0.38 -10.60 25.03
C ARG A 279 0.98 -10.01 23.75
N PHE A 280 0.36 -8.95 23.22
CA PHE A 280 0.92 -8.24 22.08
C PHE A 280 2.27 -7.61 22.45
N LEU A 281 2.36 -6.97 23.61
CA LEU A 281 3.60 -6.42 24.13
C LEU A 281 4.65 -7.51 24.40
N ASP A 282 4.27 -8.67 24.98
CA ASP A 282 5.19 -9.80 25.19
C ASP A 282 5.84 -10.23 23.87
N THR A 283 5.04 -10.29 22.80
CA THR A 283 5.52 -10.68 21.48
C THR A 283 6.47 -9.65 20.88
N LEU A 284 6.16 -8.35 21.04
CA LEU A 284 7.02 -7.27 20.57
C LEU A 284 8.32 -7.18 21.37
N GLU A 285 8.27 -7.37 22.69
CA GLU A 285 9.46 -7.39 23.56
C GLU A 285 10.35 -8.60 23.26
N ALA A 286 9.77 -9.78 23.02
CA ALA A 286 10.51 -10.97 22.61
C ALA A 286 11.09 -10.87 21.19
N SER A 287 10.54 -10.00 20.33
CA SER A 287 11.01 -9.82 18.96
C SER A 287 10.78 -8.37 18.47
N PRO A 288 11.60 -7.40 18.91
CA PRO A 288 11.42 -5.99 18.58
C PRO A 288 11.42 -5.67 17.09
N LYS A 289 12.11 -6.50 16.29
CA LYS A 289 12.09 -6.44 14.81
C LYS A 289 10.68 -6.50 14.21
N LEU A 290 9.71 -7.07 14.93
CA LEU A 290 8.31 -7.12 14.49
C LEU A 290 7.69 -5.74 14.36
N LEU A 291 8.18 -4.72 15.07
CA LEU A 291 7.76 -3.33 14.88
C LEU A 291 7.92 -2.86 13.43
N HIS A 292 8.88 -3.42 12.70
CA HIS A 292 9.18 -3.04 11.32
C HIS A 292 8.38 -3.83 10.27
N THR A 293 7.61 -4.83 10.70
CA THR A 293 6.81 -5.67 9.78
C THR A 293 5.50 -4.99 9.37
N VAL A 294 4.97 -4.11 10.22
CA VAL A 294 3.68 -3.44 10.04
C VAL A 294 3.91 -1.93 10.14
N LYS A 295 3.60 -1.20 9.06
CA LYS A 295 3.95 0.23 8.91
C LYS A 295 3.50 1.10 10.08
N GLN A 296 2.34 0.78 10.66
CA GLN A 296 1.74 1.51 11.78
C GLN A 296 2.59 1.48 13.05
N PHE A 297 3.43 0.46 13.21
CA PHE A 297 4.27 0.25 14.40
C PHE A 297 5.74 0.63 14.19
N ILE A 298 6.16 0.96 12.97
CA ILE A 298 7.51 1.45 12.69
C ILE A 298 7.78 2.69 13.59
N PRO A 299 8.92 2.78 14.28
CA PRO A 299 9.33 3.96 15.02
C PRO A 299 9.29 5.24 14.17
N GLN A 300 8.90 6.36 14.78
CA GLN A 300 8.84 7.67 14.13
C GLN A 300 10.23 8.15 13.72
N VAL A 301 11.26 7.85 14.54
CA VAL A 301 12.66 8.17 14.24
C VAL A 301 13.09 7.62 12.89
N ASP A 302 12.64 6.42 12.51
CA ASP A 302 13.00 5.78 11.24
C ASP A 302 12.49 6.53 10.01
N PHE A 303 11.47 7.39 10.18
CA PHE A 303 10.94 8.19 9.09
C PHE A 303 11.71 9.50 8.89
N VAL A 304 12.26 10.06 9.97
CA VAL A 304 12.70 11.46 10.01
C VAL A 304 14.16 11.64 10.38
N LEU A 305 14.85 10.60 10.84
CA LEU A 305 16.30 10.64 11.09
C LEU A 305 17.07 9.99 9.95
N ASP A 306 18.28 10.46 9.72
CA ASP A 306 19.22 9.85 8.79
C ASP A 306 20.10 8.78 9.47
N ALA A 307 21.06 8.21 8.73
CA ALA A 307 21.95 7.18 9.27
C ALA A 307 22.86 7.69 10.42
N LYS A 308 23.10 8.99 10.50
CA LYS A 308 23.87 9.65 11.57
C LYS A 308 22.98 9.98 12.78
N GLY A 309 21.66 9.87 12.65
CA GLY A 309 20.71 10.29 13.68
C GLY A 309 20.33 11.77 13.58
N GLU A 310 20.70 12.44 12.49
CA GLU A 310 20.35 13.83 12.25
C GLU A 310 18.96 13.93 11.59
N LEU A 311 18.27 15.06 11.80
CA LEU A 311 16.96 15.27 11.20
C LEU A 311 17.07 15.34 9.68
N ALA A 312 16.43 14.40 8.99
CA ALA A 312 16.40 14.27 7.53
C ALA A 312 15.35 15.17 6.86
N VAL A 313 14.46 15.79 7.65
CA VAL A 313 13.44 16.76 7.20
C VAL A 313 13.79 18.17 7.65
N ASP A 314 13.36 19.21 6.93
CA ASP A 314 13.71 20.59 7.28
C ASP A 314 13.01 21.06 8.56
N ARG A 315 11.76 20.59 8.79
CA ARG A 315 11.01 20.86 10.02
C ARG A 315 10.31 19.63 10.59
N LEU A 316 10.39 19.45 11.90
CA LEU A 316 9.66 18.41 12.62
C LEU A 316 8.72 19.07 13.62
N PHE A 317 7.43 18.76 13.56
CA PHE A 317 6.42 19.30 14.47
C PHE A 317 5.89 18.19 15.39
N ALA A 318 5.49 18.54 16.62
CA ALA A 318 4.87 17.60 17.56
C ALA A 318 3.40 17.95 17.81
N ILE A 319 2.52 16.96 17.78
CA ILE A 319 1.18 17.08 18.36
C ILE A 319 1.34 17.28 19.87
N GLY A 320 0.77 18.34 20.43
CA GLY A 320 0.79 18.64 21.85
C GLY A 320 0.11 17.55 22.68
N ARG A 321 0.37 17.55 23.99
CA ARG A 321 -0.27 16.61 24.93
C ARG A 321 -1.79 16.79 25.03
N ASP A 322 -2.28 17.96 24.63
CA ASP A 322 -3.70 18.30 24.46
C ASP A 322 -4.31 17.74 23.16
N GLY A 323 -3.50 17.06 22.34
CA GLY A 323 -3.89 16.51 21.06
C GLY A 323 -3.95 17.54 19.93
N GLN A 324 -3.55 18.79 20.18
CA GLN A 324 -3.59 19.84 19.17
C GLN A 324 -2.28 19.91 18.38
N LEU A 325 -2.38 20.27 17.10
CA LEU A 325 -1.22 20.59 16.30
C LEU A 325 -0.75 22.02 16.61
N PRO A 326 0.57 22.27 16.62
CA PRO A 326 1.11 23.55 17.07
C PRO A 326 0.78 24.65 16.06
N ALA A 327 0.50 25.86 16.55
CA ALA A 327 0.17 27.01 15.70
C ALA A 327 1.27 27.32 14.67
N SER A 328 2.53 27.08 15.03
CA SER A 328 3.71 27.24 14.16
C SER A 328 3.66 26.39 12.90
N LEU A 329 2.98 25.23 12.92
CA LEU A 329 2.77 24.42 11.72
C LEU A 329 1.92 25.19 10.71
N TRP A 330 0.81 25.80 11.15
CA TRP A 330 -0.13 26.48 10.26
C TRP A 330 0.45 27.75 9.67
N THR A 331 1.19 28.50 10.49
CA THR A 331 1.95 29.66 10.02
C THR A 331 2.95 29.25 8.94
N TRP A 332 3.63 28.10 9.12
CA TRP A 332 4.59 27.62 8.14
C TRP A 332 3.94 27.02 6.88
N LEU A 333 2.74 26.44 7.01
CA LEU A 333 1.96 25.93 5.88
C LEU A 333 1.19 27.02 5.13
N GLU A 334 1.13 28.25 5.65
CA GLU A 334 0.34 29.37 5.10
C GLU A 334 -1.15 29.03 4.92
N VAL A 335 -1.76 28.37 5.93
CA VAL A 335 -3.18 27.96 5.88
C VAL A 335 -4.00 28.58 7.02
N ASP A 336 -5.11 29.25 6.66
CA ASP A 336 -5.97 30.02 7.57
C ASP A 336 -6.89 29.18 8.49
N LYS A 337 -7.29 27.96 8.10
CA LYS A 337 -8.35 27.22 8.83
C LYS A 337 -8.20 25.70 8.81
N LEU A 338 -8.40 25.11 9.99
CA LEU A 338 -8.42 23.66 10.23
C LEU A 338 -9.69 22.99 9.69
N PRO A 339 -9.59 21.92 8.88
CA PRO A 339 -10.53 20.82 8.95
C PRO A 339 -10.34 20.12 10.30
N ARG A 340 -11.44 19.80 11.00
CA ARG A 340 -11.41 19.05 12.27
C ARG A 340 -10.55 17.78 12.13
N LEU A 341 -9.35 17.79 12.68
CA LEU A 341 -8.36 16.73 12.53
C LEU A 341 -8.60 15.66 13.59
N ASN A 342 -9.42 14.67 13.23
CA ASN A 342 -9.67 13.42 13.96
C ASN A 342 -9.97 13.56 15.46
N SER A 343 -11.26 13.77 15.78
CA SER A 343 -11.83 13.19 16.98
C SER A 343 -11.78 11.66 16.85
N THR A 344 -10.81 11.00 17.48
CA THR A 344 -10.95 9.57 17.78
C THR A 344 -12.24 9.45 18.62
N PRO A 345 -13.30 8.77 18.15
CA PRO A 345 -14.59 8.73 18.86
C PRO A 345 -14.51 7.97 20.19
N GLN A 346 -13.40 7.27 20.41
CA GLN A 346 -13.23 6.34 21.52
C GLN A 346 -12.18 6.89 22.47
N ALA A 347 -12.57 7.09 23.73
CA ALA A 347 -11.62 7.31 24.81
C ALA A 347 -10.68 6.11 24.83
N MET A 348 -9.39 6.37 24.63
CA MET A 348 -8.37 5.33 24.70
C MET A 348 -8.41 4.73 26.11
N PRO A 349 -8.33 3.40 26.26
CA PRO A 349 -8.35 2.77 27.57
C PRO A 349 -7.19 3.32 28.42
N ARG A 350 -7.48 3.69 29.66
CA ARG A 350 -6.44 4.10 30.62
C ARG A 350 -5.49 2.93 30.84
N LEU A 351 -4.22 3.11 30.50
CA LEU A 351 -3.18 2.11 30.74
C LEU A 351 -2.75 2.11 32.21
N SER A 352 -2.35 0.94 32.71
CA SER A 352 -1.56 0.88 33.94
C SER A 352 -0.19 1.55 33.73
N ALA A 353 0.41 2.06 34.81
CA ALA A 353 1.76 2.64 34.74
C ALA A 353 2.78 1.62 34.19
N ALA A 354 2.65 0.35 34.58
CA ALA A 354 3.51 -0.73 34.09
C ALA A 354 3.37 -0.95 32.58
N THR A 355 2.14 -1.02 32.06
CA THR A 355 1.88 -1.19 30.61
C THR A 355 2.39 0.00 29.81
N ARG A 356 2.22 1.23 30.34
CA ARG A 356 2.76 2.44 29.70
C ARG A 356 4.27 2.39 29.58
N GLU A 357 4.95 1.99 30.65
CA GLU A 357 6.41 1.90 30.69
C GLU A 357 6.96 0.85 29.69
N ARG A 358 6.26 -0.27 29.51
CA ARG A 358 6.61 -1.26 28.47
C ARG A 358 6.63 -0.64 27.07
N ILE A 359 5.61 0.15 26.73
CA ILE A 359 5.53 0.83 25.44
C ILE A 359 6.64 1.88 25.30
N ILE A 360 6.91 2.65 26.36
CA ILE A 360 8.00 3.64 26.38
C ILE A 360 9.35 2.97 26.10
N ARG A 361 9.63 1.81 26.70
CA ARG A 361 10.87 1.08 26.46
C ARG A 361 11.01 0.63 25.00
N LEU A 362 9.93 0.13 24.39
CA LEU A 362 9.92 -0.26 22.97
C LEU A 362 10.18 0.92 22.02
N TYR A 363 9.77 2.13 22.43
CA TYR A 363 9.82 3.35 21.63
C TYR A 363 10.71 4.44 22.24
N ARG A 364 11.76 4.07 22.98
CA ARG A 364 12.62 5.02 23.71
C ARG A 364 13.11 6.18 22.83
N ALA A 365 13.62 5.85 21.65
CA ALA A 365 14.09 6.80 20.66
C ALA A 365 13.00 7.78 20.19
N ASP A 366 11.76 7.29 19.99
CA ASP A 366 10.63 8.16 19.64
C ASP A 366 10.26 9.09 20.80
N VAL A 367 10.36 8.62 22.05
CA VAL A 367 10.04 9.41 23.25
C VAL A 367 11.07 10.54 23.40
N GLU A 368 12.35 10.23 23.27
CA GLU A 368 13.43 11.21 23.33
C GLU A 368 13.27 12.28 22.24
N LEU A 369 13.01 11.86 20.99
CA LEU A 369 12.76 12.79 19.88
C LEU A 369 11.52 13.67 20.15
N TYR A 370 10.42 13.06 20.61
CA TYR A 370 9.18 13.79 20.89
C TYR A 370 9.34 14.83 21.99
N GLU A 371 9.97 14.48 23.12
CA GLU A 371 10.23 15.41 24.22
C GLU A 371 11.22 16.51 23.81
N ARG A 372 12.21 16.20 22.95
CA ARG A 372 13.10 17.23 22.37
C ARG A 372 12.29 18.24 21.55
N VAL A 373 11.38 17.79 20.68
CA VAL A 373 10.53 18.69 19.88
C VAL A 373 9.65 19.57 20.77
N LEU A 374 9.04 18.99 21.82
CA LEU A 374 8.22 19.77 22.76
C LEU A 374 9.04 20.84 23.49
N ARG A 375 10.23 20.51 23.98
CA ARG A 375 11.13 21.46 24.66
C ARG A 375 11.57 22.62 23.77
N SER A 376 11.65 22.40 22.46
CA SER A 376 12.00 23.43 21.47
C SER A 376 10.83 24.30 21.00
N GLY A 377 9.69 24.30 21.71
CA GLY A 377 8.50 25.07 21.30
C GLY A 377 7.62 24.33 20.30
N SER A 378 7.58 22.99 20.38
CA SER A 378 6.79 22.07 19.55
C SER A 378 7.23 21.96 18.08
N TYR A 379 8.42 22.47 17.72
CA TYR A 379 9.06 22.14 16.45
C TYR A 379 10.60 22.12 16.53
N LEU A 380 11.24 21.39 15.62
CA LEU A 380 12.69 21.40 15.37
C LEU A 380 12.97 21.77 13.93
N THR A 381 14.14 22.37 13.67
CA THR A 381 14.67 22.61 12.32
C THR A 381 15.93 21.79 12.08
N ALA A 382 16.14 21.31 10.85
CA ALA A 382 17.41 20.69 10.47
C ALA A 382 18.59 21.63 10.77
N GLY A 383 19.71 21.08 11.23
CA GLY A 383 20.93 21.85 11.54
C GLY A 383 20.92 22.65 12.86
N SER A 384 19.85 22.60 13.66
CA SER A 384 19.75 23.32 14.96
C SER A 384 20.59 22.73 16.11
N GLY A 385 21.55 21.83 15.82
CA GLY A 385 22.54 21.35 16.78
C GLY A 385 21.99 20.41 17.85
N SER A 386 22.10 19.10 17.65
CA SER A 386 22.72 18.18 18.62
C SER A 386 22.89 16.81 17.96
N ASP A 387 24.08 16.26 18.09
CA ASP A 387 24.49 14.96 17.57
C ASP A 387 23.77 13.87 18.38
N TYR A 388 22.70 13.29 17.82
CA TYR A 388 21.81 12.34 18.48
C TYR A 388 22.54 11.09 19.00
N ARG A 389 23.68 10.71 18.40
CA ARG A 389 24.47 9.55 18.84
C ARG A 389 25.43 9.86 19.98
N ALA A 390 25.83 11.11 20.18
CA ALA A 390 26.76 11.50 21.24
C ALA A 390 26.09 11.57 22.63
N GLU A 391 24.76 11.75 22.69
CA GLU A 391 23.99 11.75 23.94
C GLU A 391 23.48 10.36 24.36
N VAL A 392 23.63 9.34 23.49
CA VAL A 392 23.06 7.99 23.66
C VAL A 392 24.14 6.91 23.90
N ALA A 393 25.43 7.27 23.84
CA ALA A 393 26.55 6.43 24.25
C ALA A 393 26.92 6.70 25.72
#